data_AF-A0A377PM40-F1
#
_entry.id   AF-A0A377PM40-F1
#
_cell.length_a   1.000
_cell.length_b   1.000
_cell.length_c   1.000
_cell.angle_alpha   90.00
_cell.angle_beta   90.00
_cell.angle_gamma   90.00
#
_symmetry.space_group_name_H-M   'P 1'
#
loop_
_entity.id
_entity.type
_entity.pdbx_description
1 polymer ?
#
loop_
_entity_poly.entity_id
_entity_poly.type
_entity_poly.pdbx_seq_one_letter_code
_entity_poly.pdbx_strand_id
1 'polypeptide(L)'
;MYAGAIMVLFVFVVMMLNLGNSVVEQERAWLKPTLWIGPSILSLILLAVLVYAIMSVNDQGISGDMIDAKAVGIALFGPYVLAVELVSMLLLAGLVVAFHVGREHKQGEVFSKAPEADANKAKAMAVKNKAEERA
;
A
#
# COMPACT_ATOMS: atom_id res chain seq x y z
N MET A 1 -9.28 12.99 9.43
CA MET A 1 -8.43 11.80 9.21
C MET A 1 -8.92 10.93 8.05
N TYR A 2 -10.12 10.33 8.12
CA TYR A 2 -10.62 9.44 7.06
C TYR A 2 -10.67 10.08 5.68
N ALA A 3 -11.46 11.15 5.50
CA ALA A 3 -11.54 11.85 4.21
C ALA A 3 -10.29 12.67 3.87
N GLY A 4 -9.55 13.18 4.86
CA GLY A 4 -8.48 14.16 4.64
C GLY A 4 -7.07 13.58 4.48
N ALA A 5 -6.76 12.47 5.14
CA ALA A 5 -5.41 11.89 5.13
C ALA A 5 -5.39 10.55 4.39
N ILE A 6 -6.30 9.64 4.77
CA ILE A 6 -6.36 8.29 4.18
C ILE A 6 -6.81 8.39 2.72
N MET A 7 -7.97 9.01 2.46
CA MET A 7 -8.47 9.15 1.08
C MET A 7 -7.52 9.95 0.18
N VAL A 8 -6.86 10.99 0.70
CA VAL A 8 -5.90 11.79 -0.08
C VAL A 8 -4.67 10.96 -0.48
N LEU A 9 -4.14 10.14 0.44
CA LEU A 9 -3.04 9.22 0.11
C LEU A 9 -3.45 8.22 -0.97
N PHE A 10 -4.66 7.65 -0.90
CA PHE A 10 -5.17 6.75 -1.94
C PHE A 10 -5.32 7.44 -3.30
N VAL A 11 -5.96 8.61 -3.36
CA VAL A 11 -6.14 9.36 -4.62
C VAL A 11 -4.78 9.73 -5.23
N PHE A 12 -3.83 10.15 -4.41
CA PHE A 12 -2.47 10.45 -4.86
C PHE A 12 -1.79 9.24 -5.51
N VAL A 13 -1.87 8.07 -4.87
CA VAL A 13 -1.28 6.82 -5.40
C VAL A 13 -1.96 6.41 -6.71
N VAL A 14 -3.29 6.39 -6.77
CA VAL A 14 -4.02 6.02 -8.00
C VAL A 14 -3.69 6.96 -9.16
N MET A 15 -3.53 8.26 -8.88
CA MET A 15 -3.15 9.23 -9.90
C MET A 15 -1.69 9.06 -10.36
N MET A 16 -0.77 8.75 -9.46
CA MET A 16 0.65 8.49 -9.81
C MET A 16 0.82 7.23 -10.65
N LEU A 17 0.03 6.18 -10.38
CA LEU A 17 0.11 4.89 -11.09
C LEU A 17 -0.57 4.91 -12.47
N ASN A 18 -1.20 6.02 -12.87
CA ASN A 18 -1.85 6.25 -14.17
C ASN A 18 -2.41 4.97 -14.82
N LEU A 19 -3.42 4.39 -14.19
CA LEU A 19 -4.02 3.11 -14.57
C LEU A 19 -4.54 3.19 -16.02
N GLY A 20 -3.93 2.42 -16.93
CA GLY A 20 -4.22 2.47 -18.37
C GLY A 20 -5.43 1.63 -18.81
N ASN A 21 -5.78 1.72 -20.09
CA ASN A 21 -6.96 1.06 -20.69
C ASN A 21 -7.03 -0.46 -20.50
N SER A 22 -5.91 -1.14 -20.25
CA SER A 22 -5.88 -2.58 -19.93
C SER A 22 -6.55 -2.92 -18.61
N VAL A 23 -6.47 -2.04 -17.61
CA VAL A 23 -7.14 -2.20 -16.31
C VAL A 23 -8.65 -2.04 -16.48
N VAL A 24 -9.08 -1.08 -17.31
CA VAL A 24 -10.50 -0.80 -17.57
C VAL A 24 -11.22 -1.99 -18.23
N GLU A 25 -10.60 -2.63 -19.22
CA GLU A 25 -11.15 -3.84 -19.85
C GLU A 25 -11.24 -5.02 -18.87
N GLN A 26 -10.25 -5.17 -17.99
CA GLN A 26 -10.27 -6.20 -16.95
C GLN A 26 -11.35 -5.94 -15.90
N GLU A 27 -11.50 -4.70 -15.42
CA GLU A 27 -12.56 -4.30 -14.50
C GLU A 27 -13.95 -4.59 -15.09
N ARG A 28 -14.15 -4.26 -16.37
CA ARG A 28 -15.41 -4.54 -17.08
C ARG A 28 -15.71 -6.04 -17.17
N ALA A 29 -14.68 -6.86 -17.35
CA ALA A 29 -14.83 -8.31 -17.34
C ALA A 29 -15.14 -8.89 -15.95
N TRP A 30 -14.65 -8.26 -14.88
CA TRP A 30 -14.87 -8.66 -13.49
C TRP A 30 -16.21 -8.17 -12.93
N LEU A 31 -16.73 -7.04 -13.44
CA LEU A 31 -18.05 -6.50 -13.13
C LEU A 31 -19.20 -7.26 -13.81
N LYS A 32 -18.95 -8.43 -14.40
CA LYS A 32 -20.01 -9.27 -14.94
C LYS A 32 -20.96 -9.71 -13.81
N PRO A 33 -22.29 -9.59 -13.98
CA PRO A 33 -23.27 -9.90 -12.95
C PRO A 33 -23.10 -11.30 -12.36
N THR A 34 -22.70 -12.27 -13.19
CA THR A 34 -22.47 -13.65 -12.76
C THR A 34 -21.41 -13.80 -11.66
N LEU A 35 -20.45 -12.89 -11.57
CA LEU A 35 -19.35 -12.97 -10.61
C LEU A 35 -19.70 -12.30 -9.27
N TRP A 36 -20.56 -11.27 -9.31
CA TRP A 36 -20.88 -10.48 -8.11
C TRP A 36 -22.22 -10.85 -7.45
N ILE A 37 -23.13 -11.52 -8.16
CA ILE A 37 -24.45 -11.91 -7.61
C ILE A 37 -24.29 -12.83 -6.39
N GLY A 38 -23.41 -13.83 -6.44
CA GLY A 38 -23.20 -14.76 -5.32
C GLY A 38 -22.75 -14.05 -4.03
N PRO A 39 -21.62 -13.32 -4.05
CA PRO A 39 -21.18 -12.53 -2.89
C PRO A 39 -22.19 -11.46 -2.44
N SER A 40 -22.93 -10.86 -3.38
CA SER A 40 -23.95 -9.85 -3.06
C SER A 40 -25.13 -10.45 -2.31
N ILE A 41 -25.63 -11.61 -2.73
CA ILE A 41 -26.71 -12.33 -2.02
C ILE A 41 -26.24 -12.70 -0.61
N LEU A 42 -25.02 -13.24 -0.48
CA LEU A 42 -24.46 -13.58 0.83
C LEU A 42 -24.33 -12.35 1.74
N SER A 43 -23.85 -11.23 1.19
CA SER A 43 -23.75 -9.96 1.91
C SER A 43 -25.11 -9.42 2.33
N LEU A 44 -26.14 -9.58 1.48
CA LEU A 44 -27.51 -9.16 1.77
C LEU A 44 -28.13 -10.00 2.89
N ILE A 45 -27.91 -11.32 2.87
CA ILE A 45 -28.34 -12.23 3.94
C ILE A 45 -27.65 -11.83 5.25
N LEU A 46 -26.34 -11.60 5.24
CA LEU A 46 -25.59 -11.16 6.42
C LEU A 46 -26.11 -9.82 6.95
N LEU A 47 -26.40 -8.87 6.07
CA LEU A 47 -26.99 -7.59 6.45
C LEU A 47 -28.36 -7.78 7.09
N ALA A 48 -29.23 -8.62 6.52
CA ALA A 48 -30.54 -8.92 7.08
C ALA A 48 -30.44 -9.53 8.49
N VAL A 49 -29.50 -10.46 8.69
CA VAL A 49 -29.22 -11.04 10.01
C VAL A 49 -28.74 -9.97 10.99
N LEU A 50 -27.84 -9.09 10.58
CA LEU A 50 -27.33 -8.01 11.42
C LEU A 50 -28.44 -7.02 11.81
N VAL A 51 -29.28 -6.63 10.86
CA VAL A 51 -30.42 -5.73 11.12
C VAL A 51 -31.41 -6.39 12.07
N TYR A 52 -31.76 -7.66 11.83
CA TYR A 52 -32.65 -8.40 12.73
C TYR A 52 -32.07 -8.49 14.16
N ALA A 53 -30.78 -8.82 14.28
CA ALA A 53 -30.09 -8.87 15.56
C ALA A 53 -30.14 -7.52 16.29
N ILE A 54 -29.83 -6.42 15.60
CA ILE A 54 -29.88 -5.06 16.18
C ILE A 54 -31.31 -4.70 16.60
N MET A 55 -32.32 -4.96 15.76
CA MET A 55 -33.72 -4.65 16.08
C MET A 55 -34.28 -5.50 17.22
N SER A 56 -33.72 -6.69 17.46
CA SER A 56 -34.11 -7.54 18.58
C SER A 56 -33.56 -7.08 19.93
N VAL A 57 -32.56 -6.18 19.93
CA VAL A 57 -32.05 -5.58 21.17
C VAL A 57 -33.05 -4.51 21.64
N ASN A 58 -33.45 -4.61 22.89
CA ASN A 58 -34.37 -3.64 23.48
C ASN A 58 -33.68 -2.29 23.66
N ASP A 59 -34.22 -1.24 23.03
CA ASP A 59 -33.68 0.11 23.13
C ASP A 59 -33.97 0.67 24.54
N GLN A 60 -32.92 0.79 25.35
CA GLN A 60 -33.02 1.50 26.62
C GLN A 60 -32.80 2.97 26.32
N GLY A 61 -33.89 3.71 26.06
CA GLY A 61 -33.87 5.10 25.61
C GLY A 61 -32.71 5.91 26.20
N ILE A 62 -31.71 6.17 25.37
CA ILE A 62 -30.50 6.91 25.74
C ILE A 62 -30.75 8.39 25.46
N SER A 63 -30.43 9.26 26.42
CA SER A 63 -30.40 10.71 26.19
C SER A 63 -29.32 11.05 25.17
N GLY A 64 -29.65 11.85 24.16
CA GLY A 64 -28.72 12.32 23.12
C GLY A 64 -27.74 13.38 23.64
N ASP A 65 -27.03 13.08 24.73
CA ASP A 65 -26.10 14.00 25.36
C ASP A 65 -24.85 14.17 24.49
N MET A 66 -24.45 15.43 24.27
CA MET A 66 -23.23 15.73 23.52
C MET A 66 -21.99 15.31 24.31
N ILE A 67 -21.16 14.46 23.71
CA ILE A 67 -19.88 14.04 24.29
C ILE A 67 -18.78 14.98 23.79
N ASP A 68 -18.13 15.67 24.73
CA ASP A 68 -17.02 16.57 24.43
C ASP A 68 -15.70 15.81 24.16
N ALA A 69 -14.84 16.38 23.31
CA ALA A 69 -13.54 15.82 22.98
C ALA A 69 -12.64 15.65 24.21
N LYS A 70 -12.77 16.54 25.21
CA LYS A 70 -12.05 16.41 26.49
C LYS A 70 -12.41 15.12 27.22
N ALA A 71 -13.70 14.77 27.25
CA ALA A 71 -14.17 13.56 27.92
C ALA A 71 -13.59 12.30 27.25
N VAL A 72 -13.55 12.29 25.91
CA VAL A 72 -12.91 11.21 25.14
C VAL A 72 -11.41 11.16 25.44
N GLY A 73 -10.73 12.31 25.50
CA GLY A 73 -9.30 12.37 25.83
C GLY A 73 -8.98 11.81 27.21
N ILE A 74 -9.80 12.12 28.22
CA ILE A 74 -9.65 11.58 29.58
C ILE A 74 -9.80 10.04 29.56
N ALA A 75 -10.77 9.51 28.81
CA ALA A 75 -10.93 8.06 28.70
C ALA A 75 -9.74 7.40 27.96
N LEU A 76 -9.26 8.01 26.87
CA LEU A 76 -8.15 7.48 26.09
C LEU A 76 -6.84 7.39 26.88
N PHE A 77 -6.53 8.41 27.69
CA PHE A 77 -5.29 8.46 28.47
C PHE A 77 -5.44 7.97 29.92
N GLY A 78 -6.65 7.65 30.36
CA GLY A 78 -6.92 6.98 31.64
C GLY A 78 -7.02 5.47 31.44
N PRO A 79 -8.24 4.91 31.40
CA PRO A 79 -8.44 3.46 31.29
C PRO A 79 -7.87 2.83 30.01
N TYR A 80 -7.80 3.58 28.90
CA TYR A 80 -7.37 3.05 27.60
C TYR A 80 -5.93 3.42 27.21
N VAL A 81 -5.09 3.80 28.18
CA VAL A 81 -3.70 4.23 27.91
C VAL A 81 -2.90 3.20 27.12
N LEU A 82 -3.06 1.91 27.46
CA LEU A 82 -2.41 0.81 26.75
C LEU A 82 -2.87 0.70 25.30
N ALA A 83 -4.15 0.97 25.00
CA ALA A 83 -4.65 0.95 23.64
C ALA A 83 -4.02 2.06 22.80
N VAL A 84 -3.84 3.26 23.37
CA VAL A 84 -3.15 4.37 22.69
C VAL A 84 -1.69 4.01 22.40
N GLU A 85 -1.01 3.40 23.35
CA GLU A 85 0.37 2.93 23.18
C GLU A 85 0.47 1.90 22.05
N LEU A 86 -0.41 0.91 22.02
CA LEU A 86 -0.44 -0.10 20.95
C LEU A 86 -0.74 0.51 19.58
N VAL A 87 -1.63 1.50 19.50
CA VAL A 87 -1.91 2.21 18.24
C VAL A 87 -0.67 2.97 17.77
N SER A 88 0.11 3.57 18.67
CA SER A 88 1.36 4.24 18.29
C SER A 88 2.38 3.25 17.69
N MET A 89 2.51 2.07 18.29
CA MET A 89 3.37 1.00 17.79
C MET A 89 2.86 0.44 16.45
N LEU A 90 1.55 0.30 16.29
CA LEU A 90 0.91 -0.12 15.04
C LEU A 90 1.19 0.87 13.91
N LEU A 91 1.07 2.17 14.17
CA LEU A 91 1.37 3.22 13.19
C LEU A 91 2.85 3.24 12.82
N LEU A 92 3.75 3.10 13.80
CA LEU A 92 5.19 3.02 13.56
C LEU A 92 5.54 1.80 12.70
N ALA A 93 5.01 0.62 13.04
CA ALA A 93 5.21 -0.60 12.27
C ALA A 93 4.66 -0.44 10.84
N GLY A 94 3.47 0.13 10.68
CA GLY A 94 2.88 0.43 9.37
C GLY A 94 3.77 1.34 8.53
N LEU A 95 4.36 2.38 9.13
CA LEU A 95 5.31 3.27 8.45
C LEU A 95 6.58 2.54 8.01
N VAL A 96 7.17 1.71 8.89
CA VAL A 96 8.38 0.93 8.57
C VAL A 96 8.12 -0.04 7.42
N VAL A 97 7.00 -0.77 7.46
CA VAL A 97 6.62 -1.71 6.41
C VAL A 97 6.35 -0.99 5.09
N ALA A 98 5.59 0.11 5.12
CA ALA A 98 5.31 0.91 3.92
C ALA A 98 6.59 1.44 3.27
N PHE A 99 7.55 1.92 4.07
CA PHE A 99 8.85 2.37 3.57
C PHE A 99 9.70 1.23 3.01
N HIS A 100 9.71 0.08 3.67
CA HIS A 100 10.48 -1.06 3.20
C HIS A 100 9.94 -1.60 1.86
N VAL A 101 8.63 -1.78 1.74
CA VAL A 101 7.97 -2.31 0.54
C VAL A 101 7.92 -1.29 -0.59
N GLY A 102 7.66 -0.01 -0.28
CA GLY A 102 7.54 1.06 -1.28
C GLY A 102 8.87 1.54 -1.86
N ARG A 103 10.01 1.08 -1.32
CA ARG A 103 11.33 1.43 -1.86
C ARG A 103 11.66 0.60 -3.09
N GLU A 104 11.81 1.27 -4.22
CA GLU A 104 12.38 0.64 -5.41
C GLU A 104 13.87 0.32 -5.17
N HIS A 105 14.22 -0.96 -5.25
CA HIS A 105 15.61 -1.39 -5.30
C HIS A 105 16.21 -0.99 -6.66
N LYS A 106 16.96 0.12 -6.72
CA LYS A 106 17.82 0.45 -7.86
C LYS A 106 18.97 -0.58 -7.97
N GLN A 107 18.68 -1.77 -8.52
CA GLN A 107 19.70 -2.79 -8.85
C GLN A 107 20.33 -2.57 -10.25
N GLY A 108 20.41 -1.33 -10.72
CA GLY A 108 20.82 -1.02 -12.10
C GLY A 108 22.28 -0.60 -12.33
N GLU A 109 23.06 -0.25 -11.31
CA GLU A 109 24.32 0.51 -11.54
C GLU A 109 25.60 -0.11 -10.98
N VAL A 110 25.71 -1.45 -10.87
CA VAL A 110 26.97 -2.08 -10.36
C VAL A 110 27.61 -3.13 -11.28
N PHE A 111 27.05 -3.45 -12.45
CA PHE A 111 27.66 -4.45 -13.35
C PHE A 111 28.24 -3.97 -14.69
N SER A 112 28.24 -2.67 -15.00
CA SER A 112 28.78 -2.17 -16.30
C SER A 112 30.21 -1.65 -16.26
N LYS A 113 31.14 -2.30 -15.54
CA LYS A 113 32.58 -1.94 -15.59
C LYS A 113 33.53 -3.01 -16.15
N ALA A 114 33.04 -3.95 -16.95
CA ALA A 114 33.89 -4.99 -17.56
C ALA A 114 33.52 -5.36 -19.01
N PRO A 115 33.63 -4.42 -19.96
CA PRO A 115 34.18 -4.80 -21.28
C PRO A 115 35.33 -3.90 -21.77
N GLU A 116 35.54 -2.74 -21.16
CA GLU A 116 36.46 -1.72 -21.67
C GLU A 116 37.93 -2.00 -21.31
N ALA A 117 38.17 -2.59 -20.13
CA ALA A 117 39.52 -2.93 -19.66
C ALA A 117 40.19 -4.04 -20.51
N ASP A 118 39.42 -5.05 -20.92
CA ASP A 118 39.95 -6.16 -21.75
C ASP A 118 40.17 -5.74 -23.20
N ALA A 119 39.29 -4.89 -23.75
CA ALA A 119 39.44 -4.36 -25.10
C ALA A 119 40.69 -3.46 -25.25
N ASN A 120 40.99 -2.64 -24.23
CA ASN A 120 42.17 -1.79 -24.26
C ASN A 120 43.47 -2.59 -24.09
N LYS A 121 43.44 -3.65 -23.27
CA LYS A 121 44.58 -4.56 -23.09
C LYS A 121 44.88 -5.36 -24.36
N ALA A 122 43.85 -5.84 -25.06
CA ALA A 122 43.99 -6.53 -26.34
C ALA A 122 44.52 -5.59 -27.44
N LYS A 123 44.03 -4.34 -27.51
CA LYS A 123 44.56 -3.33 -28.44
C LYS A 123 46.01 -2.98 -28.14
N ALA A 124 46.38 -2.79 -26.87
CA ALA A 124 47.75 -2.52 -26.46
C ALA A 124 48.70 -3.67 -26.82
N MET A 125 48.25 -4.92 -26.64
CA MET A 125 49.03 -6.12 -27.00
C MET A 125 49.21 -6.27 -28.51
N ALA A 126 48.16 -5.99 -29.30
CA ALA A 126 48.23 -6.02 -30.77
C ALA A 126 49.13 -4.92 -31.35
N VAL A 127 49.13 -3.72 -30.76
CA VAL A 127 50.02 -2.62 -31.18
C VAL A 127 51.48 -2.96 -30.88
N LYS A 128 51.75 -3.61 -29.74
CA LYS A 128 53.11 -4.01 -29.35
C LYS A 128 53.69 -5.08 -30.30
N ASN A 129 52.91 -6.12 -30.63
CA ASN A 129 53.36 -7.17 -31.57
C ASN A 129 53.64 -6.61 -32.98
N LYS A 130 52.85 -5.64 -33.45
CA LYS A 130 53.04 -5.04 -34.78
C LYS A 130 54.26 -4.11 -34.86
N ALA A 131 54.73 -3.60 -33.72
CA ALA A 131 55.96 -2.82 -33.63
C ALA A 131 57.21 -3.70 -33.62
N GLU A 132 57.13 -4.90 -33.03
CA GLU A 132 58.22 -5.87 -32.97
C GLU A 132 58.46 -6.58 -34.32
N GLU A 133 57.45 -6.75 -35.17
CA GLU A 133 57.61 -7.30 -36.54
C GLU A 133 58.24 -6.33 -37.56
N ARG A 134 58.40 -5.05 -37.21
CA ARG A 134 58.89 -4.00 -38.12
C ARG A 134 60.30 -3.49 -37.80
N ALA A 135 60.94 -4.08 -36.80
CA ALA A 135 62.33 -3.82 -36.39
C ALA A 135 63.21 -5.01 -36.81
#